data_AF-X0YFP8-F1
#
_entry.id   AF-X0YFP8-F1
#
_cell.length_a   1.000
_cell.length_b   1.000
_cell.length_c   1.000
_cell.angle_alpha   90.00
_cell.angle_beta   90.00
_cell.angle_gamma   90.00
#
_symmetry.space_group_name_H-M   'P 1'
#
loop_
_entity.id
_entity.type
_entity.pdbx_description
1 polymer ?
#
loop_
_entity_poly.entity_id
_entity_poly.type
_entity_poly.pdbx_seq_one_letter_code
_entity_poly.pdbx_strand_id
1 'polypeptide(L)'
;ELGEVDDSKGVCWLDAIENQAIEISDALHAELVKKRSTDRPASDESVCPECGKLGRFKGTRDRELLTRRGSATIAEPEYYCPCCRKAFFPDDQTDRR
;
A
#
# COMPACT_ATOMS: atom_id res chain seq x y z
N GLU A 1 43.61 -2.21 30.31
CA GLU A 1 43.42 -1.49 29.03
C GLU A 1 42.38 -2.23 28.23
N LEU A 2 41.36 -1.54 27.73
CA LEU A 2 40.40 -2.09 26.78
C LEU A 2 41.08 -1.98 25.41
N GLY A 3 41.29 -3.12 24.74
CA GLY A 3 42.07 -3.21 23.50
C GLY A 3 41.48 -2.40 22.34
N GLU A 4 42.33 -2.10 21.36
CA GLU A 4 41.96 -1.42 20.11
C GLU A 4 40.81 -2.15 19.39
N VAL A 5 39.70 -1.43 19.21
CA VAL A 5 38.61 -1.85 18.34
C VAL A 5 38.96 -1.44 16.91
N ASP A 6 39.12 -2.45 16.05
CA ASP A 6 39.36 -2.27 14.62
C ASP A 6 38.04 -1.88 13.93
N ASP A 7 37.86 -0.58 13.72
CA ASP A 7 36.70 0.02 13.03
C ASP A 7 36.69 -0.26 11.51
N SER A 8 37.71 -0.93 10.96
CA SER A 8 37.87 -1.09 9.50
C SER A 8 37.03 -2.22 8.87
N LYS A 9 36.35 -3.06 9.67
CA LYS A 9 35.63 -4.26 9.17
C LYS A 9 34.22 -4.50 9.71
N GLY A 10 33.70 -3.63 10.57
CA GLY A 10 32.34 -3.76 11.08
C GLY A 10 31.40 -2.79 10.38
N VAL A 11 30.28 -3.28 9.84
CA VAL A 11 29.09 -2.42 9.71
C VAL A 11 28.94 -1.76 11.08
N CYS A 12 28.94 -0.42 11.15
CA CYS A 12 28.80 0.26 12.43
C CYS A 12 27.55 -0.30 13.11
N TRP A 13 27.64 -0.66 14.38
CA TRP A 13 26.49 -1.25 15.09
C TRP A 13 25.24 -0.37 15.00
N LEU A 14 25.43 0.96 14.88
CA LEU A 14 24.36 1.91 14.59
C LEU A 14 23.74 1.67 13.21
N ASP A 15 24.54 1.54 12.15
CA ASP A 15 24.05 1.23 10.79
C ASP A 15 23.28 -0.10 10.76
N ALA A 16 23.75 -1.11 11.50
CA ALA A 16 23.07 -2.40 11.60
C ALA A 16 21.69 -2.27 12.26
N ILE A 17 21.59 -1.49 13.33
CA ILE A 17 20.32 -1.19 14.01
C ILE A 17 19.40 -0.38 13.08
N GLU A 18 19.92 0.63 12.40
CA GLU A 18 19.14 1.48 11.49
C GLU A 18 18.57 0.66 10.32
N ASN A 19 19.39 -0.18 9.69
CA ASN A 19 18.93 -1.05 8.61
C ASN A 19 17.84 -2.02 9.09
N GLN A 20 18.03 -2.65 10.25
CA GLN A 20 17.01 -3.53 10.82
C GLN A 20 15.71 -2.77 11.13
N ALA A 21 15.79 -1.54 11.62
CA ALA A 21 14.62 -0.71 11.90
C ALA A 21 13.88 -0.32 10.61
N ILE A 22 14.60 -0.04 9.52
CA ILE A 22 14.02 0.24 8.21
C ILE A 22 13.23 -0.97 7.71
N GLU A 23 13.84 -2.16 7.71
CA GLU A 23 13.19 -3.39 7.25
C GLU A 23 11.90 -3.71 8.03
N ILE A 24 11.96 -3.59 9.37
CA ILE A 24 10.79 -3.80 10.24
C ILE A 24 9.71 -2.77 9.92
N SER A 25 10.09 -1.50 9.73
CA SER A 25 9.13 -0.43 9.46
C SER A 25 8.45 -0.60 8.11
N ASP A 26 9.19 -1.01 7.08
CA ASP A 26 8.66 -1.25 5.74
C ASP A 26 7.72 -2.46 5.72
N ALA A 27 8.09 -3.55 6.39
CA ALA A 27 7.23 -4.72 6.54
C ALA A 27 5.93 -4.40 7.29
N LEU A 28 6.02 -3.66 8.41
CA LEU A 28 4.85 -3.20 9.15
C LEU A 28 3.96 -2.29 8.30
N HIS A 29 4.56 -1.38 7.52
CA HIS A 29 3.82 -0.47 6.66
C HIS A 29 3.04 -1.23 5.59
N ALA A 30 3.67 -2.18 4.90
CA ALA A 30 3.03 -3.00 3.89
C ALA A 30 1.83 -3.77 4.46
N GLU A 31 1.98 -4.36 5.65
CA GLU A 31 0.90 -5.11 6.30
C GLU A 31 -0.26 -4.21 6.74
N LEU A 32 0.03 -3.02 7.27
CA LEU A 32 -1.01 -2.05 7.63
C LEU A 32 -1.80 -1.56 6.41
N VAL A 33 -1.12 -1.34 5.28
CA VAL A 33 -1.75 -0.96 4.00
C VAL A 33 -2.65 -2.07 3.49
N LYS A 34 -2.19 -3.32 3.53
CA LYS A 34 -2.96 -4.50 3.12
C LYS A 34 -4.18 -4.74 4.03
N LYS A 35 -4.01 -4.61 5.35
CA LYS A 35 -5.11 -4.75 6.30
C LYS A 35 -6.20 -3.71 6.05
N ARG A 36 -5.81 -2.45 5.83
CA ARG A 36 -6.74 -1.37 5.50
C ARG A 36 -7.54 -1.65 4.22
N SER A 37 -6.91 -2.23 3.19
CA SER A 37 -7.63 -2.57 1.94
C SER A 37 -8.62 -3.72 2.14
N THR A 38 -8.24 -4.70 2.97
CA THR A 38 -9.03 -5.92 3.22
C THR A 38 -10.22 -5.66 4.15
N ASP A 39 -10.07 -4.76 5.13
CA ASP A 39 -11.12 -4.42 6.10
C ASP A 39 -12.29 -3.64 5.46
N ARG A 40 -12.21 -3.25 4.18
CA ARG A 40 -13.30 -2.56 3.50
C ARG A 40 -14.34 -3.57 3.00
N PRO A 41 -15.60 -3.52 3.48
CA PRO A 41 -16.65 -4.36 2.95
C PRO A 41 -16.93 -4.00 1.49
N ALA A 42 -16.97 -5.01 0.62
CA ALA A 42 -17.48 -4.86 -0.73
C ALA A 42 -19.01 -4.71 -0.66
N SER A 43 -19.52 -3.56 -1.07
CA SER A 43 -20.94 -3.36 -1.36
C SER A 43 -21.23 -3.69 -2.82
N ASP A 44 -22.49 -4.04 -3.14
CA ASP A 44 -22.91 -4.32 -4.54
C ASP A 44 -22.71 -3.12 -5.47
N GLU A 45 -22.75 -1.91 -4.93
CA GLU A 45 -22.60 -0.66 -5.66
C GLU A 45 -21.67 0.34 -4.96
N SER A 46 -21.01 1.19 -5.73
CA SER A 46 -20.17 2.28 -5.23
C SER A 46 -20.23 3.50 -6.16
N VAL A 47 -19.96 4.69 -5.63
CA VAL A 47 -19.99 5.94 -6.40
C VAL A 47 -18.73 6.07 -7.26
N CYS A 48 -18.89 6.24 -8.56
CA CYS A 48 -17.78 6.46 -9.48
C CYS A 48 -17.12 7.83 -9.22
N PRO A 49 -15.79 7.88 -8.98
CA PRO A 49 -15.09 9.13 -8.69
C PRO A 49 -15.03 10.07 -9.90
N GLU A 50 -15.11 9.56 -11.13
CA GLU A 50 -15.06 10.39 -12.34
C GLU A 50 -16.40 11.11 -12.64
N CYS A 51 -17.55 10.45 -12.46
CA CYS A 51 -18.86 10.99 -12.90
C CYS A 51 -19.93 11.06 -11.80
N GLY A 52 -19.64 10.58 -10.59
CA GLY A 52 -20.58 10.57 -9.46
C GLY A 52 -21.74 9.58 -9.56
N LYS A 53 -21.84 8.78 -10.64
CA LYS A 53 -22.88 7.76 -10.79
C LYS A 53 -22.50 6.44 -10.14
N LEU A 54 -23.50 5.64 -9.78
CA LEU A 54 -23.30 4.30 -9.22
C LEU A 54 -22.67 3.36 -10.25
N GLY A 55 -21.58 2.72 -9.84
CA GLY A 55 -20.97 1.57 -10.51
C GLY A 55 -21.28 0.29 -9.75
N ARG A 56 -21.20 -0.84 -10.46
CA ARG A 56 -21.54 -2.16 -9.93
C ARG A 56 -20.29 -2.95 -9.59
N PHE A 57 -20.34 -3.70 -8.49
CA PHE A 57 -19.26 -4.57 -8.08
C PHE A 57 -18.94 -5.59 -9.18
N LYS A 58 -17.65 -5.73 -9.49
CA LYS A 58 -17.14 -6.64 -10.52
C LYS A 58 -16.31 -7.78 -9.93
N GLY A 59 -15.77 -7.59 -8.73
CA GLY A 59 -14.94 -8.56 -8.04
C GLY A 59 -13.83 -7.86 -7.25
N THR A 60 -13.03 -8.65 -6.56
CA THR A 60 -11.80 -8.18 -5.92
C THR A 60 -10.64 -8.36 -6.89
N ARG A 61 -9.75 -7.37 -6.96
CA ARG A 61 -8.56 -7.43 -7.80
C ARG A 61 -7.32 -7.06 -7.00
N ASP A 62 -6.26 -7.84 -7.20
CA ASP A 62 -4.93 -7.52 -6.69
C ASP A 62 -4.30 -6.43 -7.56
N ARG A 63 -3.74 -5.41 -6.91
CA ARG A 63 -2.92 -4.39 -7.57
C ARG A 63 -1.79 -3.91 -6.69
N GLU A 64 -0.78 -3.36 -7.34
CA GLU A 64 0.34 -2.72 -6.68
C GLU A 64 0.01 -1.26 -6.35
N LEU A 65 0.13 -0.88 -5.07
CA LEU A 65 -0.01 0.49 -4.61
C LEU A 65 1.37 1.06 -4.27
N LEU A 66 1.75 2.15 -4.94
CA LEU A 66 2.93 2.91 -4.57
C LEU A 66 2.67 3.72 -3.30
N THR A 67 3.41 3.41 -2.24
CA THR A 67 3.38 4.11 -0.95
C THR A 67 4.64 4.94 -0.78
N ARG A 68 4.70 5.73 0.31
CA ARG A 68 5.93 6.48 0.66
C ARG A 68 7.10 5.58 1.06
N ARG A 69 6.83 4.31 1.40
CA ARG A 69 7.81 3.31 1.89
C ARG A 69 8.11 2.22 0.86
N GLY A 70 7.67 2.41 -0.39
CA GLY A 70 7.79 1.40 -1.45
C GLY A 70 6.44 0.88 -1.91
N SER A 71 6.45 -0.18 -2.72
CA SER A 71 5.21 -0.78 -3.22
C SER A 71 4.60 -1.79 -2.26
N ALA A 72 3.28 -1.83 -2.23
CA ALA A 72 2.52 -2.82 -1.47
C ALA A 72 1.44 -3.43 -2.38
N THR A 73 1.39 -4.76 -2.44
CA THR A 73 0.31 -5.47 -3.14
C THR A 73 -0.93 -5.53 -2.26
N ILE A 74 -2.03 -4.98 -2.76
CA ILE A 74 -3.31 -4.96 -2.06
C ILE A 74 -4.40 -5.62 -2.91
N ALA A 75 -5.34 -6.25 -2.22
CA ALA A 75 -6.58 -6.75 -2.81
C ALA A 75 -7.69 -5.75 -2.46
N GLU A 76 -8.39 -5.21 -3.46
CA GLU A 76 -9.46 -4.24 -3.24
C GLU A 76 -10.63 -4.42 -4.23
N PRO A 77 -11.85 -3.98 -3.86
CA PRO A 77 -13.03 -4.18 -4.70
C PRO A 77 -13.00 -3.29 -5.95
N GLU A 78 -13.08 -3.92 -7.11
CA GLU A 78 -13.20 -3.29 -8.43
C GLU A 78 -14.69 -3.12 -8.79
N TYR A 79 -15.05 -1.93 -9.25
CA TYR A 79 -16.39 -1.60 -9.71
C TYR A 79 -16.38 -1.19 -11.17
N TYR A 80 -17.44 -1.47 -11.92
CA TYR A 80 -17.63 -0.99 -13.29
C TYR A 80 -18.68 0.11 -13.34
N CYS A 81 -18.31 1.27 -13.87
CA CYS A 81 -19.24 2.36 -14.11
C CYS A 81 -19.86 2.23 -15.52
N PRO A 82 -21.20 2.06 -15.66
CA PRO A 82 -21.84 1.99 -16.97
C PRO A 82 -21.83 3.33 -17.72
N CYS A 83 -21.67 4.45 -17.02
CA CYS A 83 -21.65 5.79 -17.63
C CYS A 83 -20.28 6.12 -18.23
N CYS A 84 -19.21 5.99 -17.45
CA CYS A 84 -17.84 6.18 -17.94
C CYS A 84 -17.35 5.01 -18.79
N ARG A 85 -18.02 3.85 -18.69
CA ARG A 85 -17.61 2.57 -19.31
C ARG A 85 -16.19 2.15 -18.92
N LYS A 86 -15.85 2.35 -17.64
CA LYS A 86 -14.53 2.05 -17.07
C LYS A 86 -14.68 1.35 -15.72
N ALA A 87 -13.68 0.53 -15.40
CA ALA A 87 -13.49 0.03 -14.05
C ALA A 87 -12.88 1.13 -13.16
N PHE A 88 -13.22 1.13 -11.88
CA PHE A 88 -12.65 2.01 -10.88
C PHE A 88 -12.54 1.31 -9.53
N PHE A 89 -11.66 1.85 -8.69
CA PHE A 89 -11.52 1.46 -7.30
C PHE A 89 -11.98 2.62 -6.43
N PRO A 90 -12.84 2.40 -5.42
CA PRO A 90 -13.45 3.52 -4.68
C PRO A 90 -12.47 4.38 -3.90
N ASP A 91 -11.31 3.84 -3.49
CA ASP A 91 -10.26 4.58 -2.78
C ASP A 91 -9.20 5.19 -3.70
N ASP A 92 -9.28 4.90 -5.00
CA ASP A 92 -8.44 5.53 -5.99
C ASP A 92 -9.03 6.90 -6.34
N GLN A 93 -8.83 7.84 -5.43
CA GLN A 93 -9.13 9.23 -5.72
C GLN A 93 -8.16 9.72 -6.79
N THR A 94 -8.71 10.14 -7.93
CA THR A 94 -7.98 10.74 -9.06
C THR A 94 -7.22 12.03 -8.69
N ASP A 95 -7.28 12.48 -7.44
CA ASP A 95 -6.73 13.75 -6.95
C ASP A 95 -5.44 13.60 -6.12
N ARG A 96 -4.62 12.58 -6.41
CA ARG A 96 -3.20 12.56 -5.99
C ARG A 96 -2.34 13.40 -6.94
N ARG A 97 -2.72 14.66 -7.16
CA ARG A 97 -1.89 15.66 -7.84
C ARG A 97 -1.07 16.47 -6.85
#